data_AF-A0AA96G566-F1
#
_entry.id   AF-A0AA96G566-F1
#
_cell.length_a   1.000
_cell.length_b   1.000
_cell.length_c   1.000
_cell.angle_alpha   90.00
_cell.angle_beta   90.00
_cell.angle_gamma   90.00
#
_symmetry.space_group_name_H-M   'P 1'
#
loop_
_entity.id
_entity.type
_entity.pdbx_description
1 polymer ?
#
loop_
_entity_poly.entity_id
_entity_poly.type
_entity_poly.pdbx_seq_one_letter_code
_entity_poly.pdbx_strand_id
1 'polypeptide(L)' 'MPDTQRYEAQVDIRTASGEKVTVQADGVGPAGVTGDQLLSGVEAAARDQYPGATIEASRVRTANR' A
#
# COMPACT_ATOMS: atom_id res chain seq x y z
N MET A 1 12.30 -1.24 22.64
CA MET A 1 11.30 -0.46 21.87
C MET A 1 11.02 -1.25 20.62
N PRO A 2 9.77 -1.35 20.13
CA PRO A 2 9.55 -1.92 18.81
C PRO A 2 10.34 -1.04 17.84
N ASP A 3 11.35 -1.63 17.21
CA ASP A 3 12.03 -0.97 16.10
C ASP A 3 10.94 -0.74 15.04
N THR A 4 10.85 0.46 14.48
CA THR A 4 9.82 0.80 13.49
C THR A 4 10.50 1.33 12.26
N GLN A 5 10.16 0.81 11.08
CA GLN A 5 10.73 1.26 9.83
C GLN A 5 9.74 2.06 9.01
N ARG A 6 10.27 3.04 8.26
CA ARG A 6 9.47 3.70 7.23
C ARG A 6 9.30 2.77 6.05
N TYR A 7 8.09 2.75 5.53
CA TYR A 7 7.78 2.08 4.28
C TYR A 7 6.99 3.02 3.39
N GLU A 8 7.12 2.79 2.10
CA GLU A 8 6.37 3.46 1.06
C GLU A 8 5.77 2.37 0.18
N ALA A 9 4.45 2.39 0.05
CA ALA A 9 3.69 1.48 -0.79
C ALA A 9 3.00 2.27 -1.89
N GLN A 10 2.93 1.67 -3.06
CA GLN A 10 2.21 2.20 -4.20
C GLN A 10 1.29 1.11 -4.74
N VAL A 11 0.01 1.43 -4.86
CA VAL A 11 -1.02 0.56 -5.43
C VAL A 11 -1.67 1.29 -6.58
N ASP A 12 -1.47 0.78 -7.79
CA ASP A 12 -2.15 1.23 -8.99
C ASP A 12 -3.49 0.50 -9.08
N ILE A 13 -4.58 1.26 -9.03
CA ILE A 13 -5.95 0.75 -9.13
C ILE A 13 -6.66 1.33 -10.35
N ARG A 14 -7.64 0.60 -10.88
CA ARG A 14 -8.64 1.11 -11.80
C ARG A 14 -9.98 1.24 -11.08
N THR A 15 -10.50 2.45 -10.99
CA THR A 15 -11.79 2.73 -10.34
C THR A 15 -12.95 2.12 -11.12
N ALA A 16 -14.13 2.02 -10.50
CA ALA A 16 -15.34 1.54 -11.17
C ALA A 16 -15.74 2.38 -12.39
N SER A 17 -15.32 3.66 -12.43
CA SER A 17 -15.51 4.57 -13.57
C SER A 17 -14.51 4.33 -14.70
N GLY A 18 -13.54 3.43 -14.53
CA GLY A 18 -12.49 3.13 -15.51
C GLY A 18 -11.24 4.00 -15.40
N GLU A 19 -11.20 4.94 -14.45
CA GLU A 19 -10.06 5.81 -14.23
C GLU A 19 -8.91 5.06 -13.55
N LYS A 20 -7.67 5.33 -13.98
CA LYS A 20 -6.49 4.76 -13.33
C LYS A 20 -6.00 5.72 -12.25
N VAL A 21 -5.96 5.24 -11.02
CA VAL A 21 -5.52 5.99 -9.84
C VAL A 21 -4.33 5.28 -9.23
N THR A 22 -3.29 6.03 -8.90
CA THR A 22 -2.13 5.52 -8.16
C THR A 22 -2.27 5.96 -6.70
N VAL A 23 -2.57 5.01 -5.83
CA VAL A 23 -2.65 5.22 -4.38
C VAL A 23 -1.26 5.02 -3.79
N GLN A 24 -0.67 6.10 -3.28
CA GLN A 24 0.58 6.04 -2.53
C GLN A 24 0.25 6.07 -1.04
N ALA A 25 0.86 5.18 -0.28
CA ALA A 25 0.75 5.12 1.16
C ALA A 25 2.16 5.09 1.76
N ASP A 26 2.53 6.13 2.47
CA ASP A 26 3.71 6.13 3.32
C ASP A 26 3.31 5.91 4.78
N GLY A 27 4.12 5.13 5.50
CA GLY A 27 3.80 4.77 6.87
C GLY A 27 5.02 4.38 7.69
N VAL A 28 4.78 4.24 8.99
CA VAL A 28 5.74 3.72 9.95
C VAL A 28 5.19 2.39 10.44
N GLY A 29 5.81 1.29 10.01
CA GLY A 29 5.41 -0.07 10.37
C GLY A 29 6.37 -0.67 11.40
N PRO A 30 6.00 -1.77 12.07
CA PRO A 30 6.93 -2.54 12.88
C PRO A 30 8.15 -2.96 12.03
N ALA A 31 9.37 -2.78 12.51
CA ALA A 31 10.53 -3.31 11.83
C ALA A 31 10.45 -4.84 11.81
N GLY A 32 10.77 -5.43 10.67
CA GLY A 32 10.69 -6.87 10.45
C GLY A 32 9.33 -7.38 9.94
N VAL A 33 8.32 -6.51 9.74
CA VAL A 33 7.20 -6.91 8.87
C VAL A 33 7.66 -6.98 7.42
N THR A 34 7.22 -8.03 6.73
CA THR A 34 7.56 -8.23 5.32
C THR A 34 6.80 -7.23 4.45
N GLY A 35 7.37 -6.92 3.28
CA GLY A 35 6.71 -6.05 2.30
C GLY A 35 5.26 -6.49 1.98
N ASP A 36 5.01 -7.79 1.87
CA ASP A 36 3.67 -8.35 1.65
C ASP A 36 2.64 -8.01 2.73
N GLN A 37 3.04 -7.99 4.00
CA GLN A 37 2.13 -7.62 5.10
C GLN A 37 1.75 -6.15 5.04
N LEU A 38 2.73 -5.29 4.72
CA LEU A 38 2.51 -3.86 4.50
C LEU A 38 1.62 -3.63 3.29
N LEU A 39 1.87 -4.36 2.20
CA LEU A 39 1.11 -4.27 0.96
C LEU A 39 -0.35 -4.66 1.18
N SER A 40 -0.60 -5.77 1.88
CA SER A 40 -1.97 -6.23 2.20
C SER A 40 -2.80 -5.17 2.92
N GLY A 41 -2.18 -4.44 3.87
CA GLY A 41 -2.86 -3.35 4.58
C GLY A 41 -3.20 -2.17 3.67
N VAL A 42 -2.29 -1.80 2.77
CA VAL A 42 -2.48 -0.70 1.83
C VAL A 42 -3.49 -1.07 0.74
N GLU A 43 -3.46 -2.30 0.24
CA GLU A 43 -4.46 -2.80 -0.71
C GLU A 43 -5.86 -2.85 -0.10
N ALA A 44 -5.98 -3.20 1.19
CA ALA A 44 -7.26 -3.13 1.91
C ALA A 44 -7.75 -1.69 2.04
N ALA A 45 -6.88 -0.75 2.41
CA ALA A 45 -7.21 0.67 2.49
C ALA A 45 -7.60 1.25 1.13
N ALA A 46 -6.91 0.88 0.04
CA ALA A 46 -7.25 1.29 -1.32
C ALA A 46 -8.64 0.77 -1.75
N ARG A 47 -8.99 -0.46 -1.37
CA ARG A 47 -10.33 -1.02 -1.62
C ARG A 47 -11.43 -0.33 -0.81
N ASP A 48 -11.14 0.08 0.41
CA ASP A 48 -12.08 0.82 1.26
C ASP A 48 -12.31 2.24 0.72
N GLN A 49 -11.24 2.91 0.31
CA GLN A 49 -11.30 4.26 -0.25
C GLN A 49 -11.92 4.30 -1.65
N TYR A 50 -11.72 3.24 -2.45
CA TYR A 50 -12.29 3.09 -3.80
C TYR A 50 -13.10 1.80 -3.91
N PRO A 51 -14.34 1.78 -3.38
CA PRO A 51 -15.19 0.61 -3.44
C PRO A 51 -15.50 0.23 -4.90
N GLY A 52 -15.22 -1.03 -5.25
CA GLY A 52 -15.37 -1.55 -6.62
C GLY A 52 -14.19 -1.26 -7.54
N ALA A 53 -13.09 -0.69 -7.05
CA ALA A 53 -11.86 -0.59 -7.82
C ALA A 53 -11.12 -1.93 -7.93
N THR A 54 -10.44 -2.13 -9.05
CA THR A 54 -9.60 -3.31 -9.31
C THR A 54 -8.13 -2.92 -9.14
N ILE A 55 -7.38 -3.71 -8.38
CA ILE A 55 -5.93 -3.52 -8.25
C ILE A 55 -5.26 -4.03 -9.51
N GLU A 56 -4.55 -3.16 -10.23
CA GLU A 56 -3.77 -3.51 -11.43
C GLU A 56 -2.33 -3.87 -11.07
N ALA A 57 -1.72 -3.15 -10.12
CA ALA A 57 -0.37 -3.41 -9.65
C ALA A 57 -0.18 -2.89 -8.23
N SER A 58 0.68 -3.54 -7.47
CA SER A 58 0.99 -3.15 -6.11
C SER A 58 2.48 -3.37 -5.83
N ARG A 59 3.10 -2.40 -5.16
CA ARG A 59 4.55 -2.31 -4.94
C ARG A 59 4.81 -1.78 -3.55
N VAL A 60 5.80 -2.31 -2.86
CA VAL A 60 6.21 -1.82 -1.55
C VAL A 60 7.72 -1.67 -1.51
N ARG A 61 8.16 -0.61 -0.85
CA ARG A 61 9.56 -0.24 -0.68
C ARG A 61 9.79 0.06 0.78
N THR A 62 10.64 -0.73 1.40
CA THR A 62 11.13 -0.49 2.75
C THR A 62 12.26 0.53 2.67
N ALA A 63 12.05 1.73 3.22
CA ALA A 63 13.11 2.73 3.35
C ALA A 63 13.97 2.34 4.56
N ASN A 64 14.99 1.53 4.32
CA ASN A 64 15.99 1.22 5.35
C ASN A 64 16.88 2.46 5.49
N ARG A 65 16.84 3.13 6.65
CA ARG A 65 17.78 4.20 6.97
C ARG A 65 18.72 3.75 8.07
#